data_AF-A0A953IUE1-F1
#
_entry.id   AF-A0A953IUE1-F1
#
_cell.length_a   1.000
_cell.length_b   1.000
_cell.length_c   1.000
_cell.angle_alpha   90.00
_cell.angle_beta   90.00
_cell.angle_gamma   90.00
#
_symmetry.space_group_name_H-M   'P 1'
#
loop_
_entity.id
_entity.type
_entity.pdbx_description
1 polymer ?
#
loop_
_entity_poly.entity_id
_entity_poly.type
_entity_poly.pdbx_seq_one_letter_code
_entity_poly.pdbx_strand_id
1 'polypeptide(L)'
;MQAELQAHITFHLTGRMAQGEFAALASSDLHPAILAGYRDLTALRYDFPLVLVTDDKQPVQSLSALVDGTLKTIATDGDAGRLRQHALRIEREVRRLMAEGAAGTLKKLWDMAVARVREKGDELLQNSANRLRAALKVDGEIVDCDRTMAFRVVQHLWQIGHDRKAKAFRADISKLIMKLSDILSAEFVHSKEGQSAERLRASVGLVHQSAFDFDVLSRLLSDSAREVPIPESRRQRVRGLLSVLRTQRFYAAADEADKLIGVREPYSFIFEKCSDAVAAYRERLPKMIELAKAIAIARLETAGEYNEARHGAFFSEFGANGLVPDELALLPDYLICTRATELPATDSELSLQAFAAGMPVKLVVQTDDLLEQSPIGSDVLVSAMRNRELTSAAVASGTSYVLQASGSSLFGLCDRLARGLAFSGPALFSVFSGASGGDLAAYLTAAAAAESRAFPA
;
A
#
# COMPACT_ATOMS: atom_id res chain seq x y z
N MET A 1 -59.41 9.30 21.65
CA MET A 1 -58.90 8.57 22.83
C MET A 1 -57.55 7.85 22.60
N GLN A 2 -57.13 7.54 21.36
CA GLN A 2 -55.80 6.93 21.08
C GLN A 2 -54.66 7.94 20.83
N ALA A 3 -54.95 9.17 20.40
CA ALA A 3 -53.93 10.16 20.05
C ALA A 3 -53.21 10.78 21.28
N GLU A 4 -53.93 11.04 22.37
CA GLU A 4 -53.35 11.62 23.59
C GLU A 4 -52.44 10.63 24.32
N LEU A 5 -52.78 9.32 24.33
CA LEU A 5 -51.93 8.28 24.91
C LEU A 5 -50.66 8.02 24.08
N GLN A 6 -50.69 8.26 22.77
CA GLN A 6 -49.49 8.20 21.92
C GLN A 6 -48.54 9.37 22.19
N ALA A 7 -49.06 10.56 22.52
CA ALA A 7 -48.24 11.73 22.82
C ALA A 7 -47.32 11.53 24.03
N HIS A 8 -47.71 10.70 25.01
CA HIS A 8 -46.90 10.37 26.18
C HIS A 8 -45.75 9.39 25.90
N ILE A 9 -45.74 8.74 24.74
CA ILE A 9 -44.68 7.81 24.30
C ILE A 9 -43.75 8.50 23.27
N THR A 10 -44.12 9.69 22.80
CA THR A 10 -43.34 10.47 21.84
C THR A 10 -42.18 11.15 22.55
N PHE A 11 -40.99 10.57 22.46
CA PHE A 11 -39.77 11.25 22.86
C PHE A 11 -39.62 12.50 21.97
N HIS A 12 -39.47 13.68 22.58
CA HIS A 12 -39.63 15.00 21.92
C HIS A 12 -38.67 15.27 20.74
N LEU A 13 -37.71 14.37 20.49
CA LEU A 13 -36.71 14.45 19.42
C LEU A 13 -36.65 13.19 18.52
N THR A 14 -37.26 12.06 18.91
CA THR A 14 -37.12 10.77 18.20
C THR A 14 -38.41 9.95 18.11
N GLY A 15 -39.52 10.44 18.66
CA GLY A 15 -40.83 9.82 18.48
C GLY A 15 -41.44 10.10 17.11
N ARG A 16 -42.47 9.34 16.73
CA ARG A 16 -43.29 9.62 15.54
C ARG A 16 -43.99 10.97 15.72
N MET A 17 -43.37 12.04 15.24
CA MET A 17 -43.99 13.36 15.14
C MET A 17 -44.90 13.42 13.91
N ALA A 18 -45.84 14.36 13.90
CA ALA A 18 -46.70 14.61 12.76
C ALA A 18 -45.83 14.97 11.53
N GLN A 19 -46.25 14.53 10.34
CA GLN A 19 -45.51 14.78 9.09
C GLN A 19 -45.24 16.29 8.93
N GLY A 20 -43.95 16.68 8.91
CA GLY A 20 -43.51 18.07 8.70
C GLY A 20 -42.79 18.73 9.88
N GLU A 21 -43.08 18.34 11.13
CA GLU A 21 -42.46 18.98 12.32
C GLU A 21 -40.98 18.62 12.48
N PHE A 22 -40.57 17.42 12.05
CA PHE A 22 -39.16 17.01 12.10
C PHE A 22 -38.30 17.82 11.12
N ALA A 23 -38.85 18.22 9.97
CA ALA A 23 -38.14 19.05 9.00
C ALA A 23 -37.89 20.48 9.54
N ALA A 24 -38.86 21.04 10.27
CA ALA A 24 -38.71 22.34 10.93
C ALA A 24 -37.68 22.30 12.07
N LEU A 25 -37.65 21.25 12.89
CA LEU A 25 -36.63 21.06 13.92
C LEU A 25 -35.24 20.75 13.34
N ALA A 26 -35.15 19.93 12.29
CA ALA A 26 -33.90 19.66 11.58
C ALA A 26 -33.32 20.91 10.90
N SER A 27 -34.17 21.88 10.53
CA SER A 27 -33.75 23.19 10.02
C SER A 27 -33.38 24.21 11.12
N SER A 28 -33.59 23.86 12.40
CA SER A 28 -33.17 24.68 13.53
C SER A 28 -31.76 24.27 13.95
N ASP A 29 -30.84 25.22 14.08
CA ASP A 29 -29.49 24.98 14.63
C ASP A 29 -29.49 24.61 16.14
N LEU A 30 -30.65 24.31 16.71
CA LEU A 30 -30.84 23.94 18.11
C LEU A 30 -30.54 22.45 18.31
N HIS A 31 -29.57 22.18 19.18
CA HIS A 31 -29.10 20.83 19.46
C HIS A 31 -29.12 20.56 20.98
N PRO A 32 -29.22 19.30 21.40
CA PRO A 32 -29.02 18.94 22.80
C PRO A 32 -27.66 19.46 23.27
N ALA A 33 -27.65 20.21 24.39
CA ALA A 33 -26.42 20.81 24.92
C ALA A 33 -25.29 19.80 25.14
N ILE A 34 -25.64 18.55 25.47
CA ILE A 34 -24.71 17.43 25.65
C ILE A 34 -23.99 17.05 24.34
N LEU A 35 -24.65 17.23 23.19
CA LEU A 35 -24.11 16.88 21.87
C LEU A 35 -23.44 18.07 21.15
N ALA A 36 -23.64 19.30 21.63
CA ALA A 36 -23.12 20.50 20.99
C ALA A 36 -21.59 20.47 20.81
N GLY A 37 -20.85 19.94 21.79
CA GLY A 37 -19.39 19.81 21.73
C GLY A 37 -18.89 18.86 20.64
N TYR A 38 -19.72 17.93 20.15
CA TYR A 38 -19.33 16.99 19.11
C TYR A 38 -19.35 17.61 17.70
N ARG A 39 -19.98 18.77 17.49
CA ARG A 39 -19.91 19.47 16.20
C ARG A 39 -18.51 20.02 15.90
N ASP A 40 -17.75 20.41 16.93
CA ASP A 40 -16.35 20.82 16.80
C ASP A 40 -15.42 19.68 17.21
N LEU A 41 -15.15 18.77 16.27
CA LEU A 41 -14.21 17.67 16.49
C LEU A 41 -12.78 18.15 16.76
N THR A 42 -12.42 19.40 16.41
CA THR A 42 -11.06 19.91 16.65
C THR A 42 -10.78 20.12 18.13
N ALA A 43 -11.83 20.32 18.95
CA ALA A 43 -11.73 20.45 20.39
C ALA A 43 -11.68 19.09 21.12
N LEU A 44 -11.98 17.98 20.43
CA LEU A 44 -12.02 16.64 21.01
C LEU A 44 -10.75 15.85 20.68
N ARG A 45 -10.31 15.02 21.64
CA ARG A 45 -9.28 14.01 21.40
C ARG A 45 -9.94 12.68 21.12
N TYR A 46 -9.74 12.19 19.91
CA TYR A 46 -10.22 10.90 19.42
C TYR A 46 -9.15 10.28 18.51
N ASP A 47 -9.49 9.20 17.81
CA ASP A 47 -8.53 8.40 17.03
C ASP A 47 -7.91 9.14 15.84
N PHE A 48 -8.60 10.12 15.28
CA PHE A 48 -8.09 10.95 14.18
C PHE A 48 -7.54 12.27 14.72
N PRO A 49 -6.62 12.94 14.00
CA PRO A 49 -6.06 12.52 12.73
C PRO A 49 -5.01 11.41 12.86
N LEU A 50 -4.80 10.67 11.77
CA LEU A 50 -3.83 9.58 11.65
C LEU A 50 -2.54 10.08 11.02
N VAL A 51 -1.41 9.50 11.43
CA VAL A 51 -0.09 9.73 10.86
C VAL A 51 0.35 8.48 10.12
N LEU A 52 0.61 8.62 8.84
CA LEU A 52 1.06 7.58 7.92
C LEU A 52 2.59 7.52 7.93
N VAL A 53 3.14 6.51 8.61
CA VAL A 53 4.56 6.36 8.88
C VAL A 53 5.14 5.28 7.98
N THR A 54 6.35 5.49 7.47
CA THR A 54 7.09 4.49 6.69
C THR A 54 7.67 3.34 7.53
N ASP A 55 7.34 3.27 8.82
CA ASP A 55 7.76 2.19 9.72
C ASP A 55 6.93 0.94 9.45
N ASP A 56 7.62 -0.17 9.25
CA ASP A 56 7.03 -1.46 8.97
C ASP A 56 6.16 -2.01 10.11
N LYS A 57 6.45 -1.64 11.37
CA LYS A 57 5.77 -2.23 12.53
C LYS A 57 4.46 -1.53 12.86
N GLN A 58 4.45 -0.20 12.78
CA GLN A 58 3.28 0.63 13.10
C GLN A 58 3.12 1.69 12.01
N PRO A 59 2.63 1.27 10.83
CA PRO A 59 2.56 2.12 9.65
C PRO A 59 1.51 3.23 9.77
N VAL A 60 0.54 3.08 10.68
CA VAL A 60 -0.52 4.05 10.93
C VAL A 60 -0.64 4.23 12.44
N GLN A 61 -0.58 5.48 12.91
CA GLN A 61 -0.69 5.82 14.33
C GLN A 61 -1.59 7.03 14.51
N SER A 62 -2.37 7.09 15.59
CA SER A 62 -3.14 8.30 15.91
C SER A 62 -2.23 9.41 16.43
N LEU A 63 -2.54 10.66 16.07
CA LEU A 63 -1.83 11.82 16.61
C LEU A 63 -1.87 11.84 18.14
N SER A 64 -3.04 11.52 18.71
CA SER A 64 -3.24 11.43 20.16
C SER A 64 -2.27 10.44 20.82
N ALA A 65 -2.11 9.24 20.24
CA ALA A 65 -1.22 8.21 20.77
C ALA A 65 0.26 8.63 20.66
N LEU A 66 0.64 9.30 19.56
CA LEU A 66 2.00 9.84 19.39
C LEU A 66 2.33 10.91 20.43
N VAL A 67 1.39 11.84 20.68
CA VAL A 67 1.56 12.89 21.70
C VAL A 67 1.64 12.28 23.09
N ASP A 68 0.75 11.34 23.42
CA ASP A 68 0.75 10.66 24.73
C ASP A 68 2.04 9.85 24.94
N GLY A 69 2.52 9.14 23.91
CA GLY A 69 3.79 8.40 23.95
C GLY A 69 5.01 9.32 24.11
N THR A 70 5.00 10.47 23.44
CA THR A 70 6.04 11.50 23.56
C THR A 70 6.07 12.06 24.97
N LEU A 71 4.91 12.42 25.53
CA LEU A 71 4.78 12.93 26.90
C LEU A 71 5.27 11.92 27.93
N LYS A 72 4.91 10.63 27.80
CA LYS A 72 5.41 9.57 28.68
C LYS A 72 6.94 9.46 28.70
N THR A 73 7.60 9.82 27.61
CA THR A 73 9.06 9.72 27.46
C THR A 73 9.80 10.90 28.10
N ILE A 74 9.20 12.10 28.08
CA ILE A 74 9.90 13.35 28.46
C ILE A 74 9.40 14.00 29.75
N ALA A 75 8.22 13.62 30.23
CA ALA A 75 7.62 14.21 31.41
C ALA A 75 8.41 13.80 32.66
N THR A 76 9.00 14.79 33.34
CA THR A 76 9.63 14.64 34.66
C THR A 76 8.74 15.26 35.73
N ASP A 77 8.82 14.79 36.98
CA ASP A 77 7.88 15.15 38.06
C ASP A 77 7.71 16.66 38.30
N GLY A 78 8.74 17.48 38.01
CA GLY A 78 8.71 18.93 38.21
C GLY A 78 8.02 19.75 37.11
N ASP A 79 7.87 19.24 35.88
CA ASP A 79 7.36 20.02 34.75
C ASP A 79 6.38 19.26 33.83
N ALA A 80 6.01 18.04 34.21
CA ALA A 80 5.05 17.20 33.50
C ALA A 80 3.72 17.92 33.20
N GLY A 81 3.18 18.67 34.17
CA GLY A 81 1.92 19.40 34.02
C GLY A 81 2.00 20.46 32.92
N ARG A 82 3.07 21.27 32.91
CA ARG A 82 3.32 22.30 31.90
C ARG A 82 3.50 21.68 30.52
N LEU A 83 4.34 20.64 30.41
CA LEU A 83 4.59 19.94 29.14
C LEU A 83 3.30 19.37 28.56
N ARG A 84 2.47 18.74 29.41
CA ARG A 84 1.17 18.21 29.00
C ARG A 84 0.24 19.32 28.51
N GLN A 85 0.12 20.43 29.23
CA GLN A 85 -0.72 21.55 28.82
C GLN A 85 -0.29 22.11 27.45
N HIS A 86 1.01 22.34 27.25
CA HIS A 86 1.54 22.84 25.98
C HIS A 86 1.37 21.83 24.84
N ALA A 87 1.63 20.54 25.09
CA ALA A 87 1.44 19.48 24.09
C ALA A 87 -0.01 19.39 23.62
N LEU A 88 -0.97 19.42 24.56
CA LEU A 88 -2.40 19.39 24.23
C LEU A 88 -2.86 20.66 23.50
N ARG A 89 -2.29 21.83 23.83
CA ARG A 89 -2.56 23.09 23.11
C ARG A 89 -2.06 23.01 21.67
N ILE A 90 -0.86 22.46 21.44
CA ILE A 90 -0.28 22.28 20.10
C ILE A 90 -1.08 21.23 19.32
N GLU A 91 -1.42 20.08 19.92
CA GLU A 91 -2.22 19.03 19.29
C GLU A 91 -3.57 19.58 18.79
N ARG A 92 -4.26 20.35 19.63
CA ARG A 92 -5.52 21.01 19.25
C ARG A 92 -5.33 21.95 18.06
N GLU A 93 -4.24 22.72 18.02
CA GLU A 93 -3.98 23.61 16.89
C GLU A 93 -3.62 22.85 15.61
N VAL A 94 -2.94 21.69 15.70
CA VAL A 94 -2.75 20.79 14.55
C VAL A 94 -4.10 20.31 13.99
N ARG A 95 -5.02 19.88 14.86
CA ARG A 95 -6.38 19.47 14.46
C ARG A 95 -7.12 20.61 13.75
N ARG A 96 -7.02 21.83 14.29
CA ARG A 96 -7.62 23.02 13.69
C ARG A 96 -7.03 23.35 12.33
N LEU A 97 -5.70 23.32 12.19
CA LEU A 97 -5.01 23.51 10.92
C LEU A 97 -5.52 22.55 9.84
N MET A 98 -5.72 21.28 10.20
CA MET A 98 -6.26 20.27 9.27
C MET A 98 -7.71 20.53 8.90
N ALA A 99 -8.56 20.91 9.86
CA ALA A 99 -9.95 21.28 9.60
C ALA A 99 -10.05 22.52 8.68
N GLU A 100 -9.06 23.43 8.74
CA GLU A 100 -8.91 24.57 7.83
C GLU A 100 -8.34 24.19 6.44
N GLY A 101 -8.05 22.91 6.20
CA GLY A 101 -7.56 22.38 4.93
C GLY A 101 -6.03 22.31 4.79
N ALA A 102 -5.26 22.52 5.87
CA ALA A 102 -3.82 22.35 5.82
C ALA A 102 -3.43 20.88 5.64
N ALA A 103 -2.54 20.61 4.70
CA ALA A 103 -2.02 19.28 4.41
C ALA A 103 -0.49 19.25 4.48
N GLY A 104 0.07 18.09 4.82
CA GLY A 104 1.51 17.86 4.84
C GLY A 104 1.93 16.85 5.91
N THR A 105 3.22 16.89 6.24
CA THR A 105 3.79 16.00 7.25
C THR A 105 3.53 16.47 8.68
N LEU A 106 3.63 15.54 9.62
CA LEU A 106 3.51 15.79 11.05
C LEU A 106 4.46 16.90 11.50
N LYS A 107 5.71 16.84 11.09
CA LYS A 107 6.70 17.87 11.43
C LYS A 107 6.31 19.26 10.94
N LYS A 108 5.84 19.37 9.69
CA LYS A 108 5.45 20.65 9.10
C LYS A 108 4.25 21.25 9.83
N LEU A 109 3.19 20.47 10.04
CA LEU A 109 1.98 20.93 10.73
C LEU A 109 2.24 21.23 12.20
N TRP A 110 3.12 20.48 12.85
CA TRP A 110 3.56 20.78 14.21
C TRP A 110 4.26 22.14 14.30
N ASP A 111 5.22 22.41 13.41
CA ASP A 111 5.97 23.67 13.41
C ASP A 111 5.04 24.86 13.11
N MET A 112 4.04 24.68 12.23
CA MET A 112 2.97 25.67 11.99
C MET A 112 2.08 25.89 13.21
N ALA A 113 1.68 24.82 13.91
CA ALA A 113 0.85 24.90 15.11
C ALA A 113 1.58 25.65 16.24
N VAL A 114 2.86 25.33 16.46
CA VAL A 114 3.71 26.06 17.43
C VAL A 114 3.79 27.54 17.09
N ALA A 115 3.93 27.89 15.80
CA ALA A 115 3.98 29.28 15.37
C ALA A 115 2.66 30.05 15.63
N ARG A 116 1.51 29.39 15.51
CA ARG A 116 0.19 29.99 15.80
C ARG A 116 -0.11 30.13 17.28
N VAL A 117 0.28 29.15 18.08
CA VAL A 117 0.05 29.14 19.53
C VAL A 117 0.99 30.10 20.26
N ARG A 118 2.14 30.42 19.66
CA ARG A 118 3.16 31.28 20.24
C ARG A 118 2.65 32.70 20.46
N GLU A 119 2.57 33.09 21.73
CA GLU A 119 2.45 34.49 22.14
C GLU A 119 3.84 35.14 22.19
N LYS A 120 3.93 36.46 21.95
CA LYS A 120 5.21 37.18 22.01
C LYS A 120 5.80 37.09 23.42
N GLY A 121 6.97 36.46 23.57
CA GLY A 121 7.71 36.38 24.84
C GLY A 121 7.55 35.08 25.63
N ASP A 122 6.82 34.07 25.13
CA ASP A 122 6.64 32.80 25.84
C ASP A 122 7.83 31.83 25.61
N GLU A 123 8.90 32.02 26.38
CA GLU A 123 10.10 31.16 26.36
C GLU A 123 9.81 29.74 26.87
N LEU A 124 8.83 29.57 27.76
CA LEU A 124 8.48 28.28 28.34
C LEU A 124 7.75 27.38 27.34
N LEU A 125 6.85 27.95 26.54
CA LEU A 125 6.23 27.26 25.40
C LEU A 125 7.29 26.84 24.38
N GLN A 126 8.23 27.73 24.03
CA GLN A 126 9.31 27.40 23.10
C GLN A 126 10.19 26.26 23.60
N ASN A 127 10.59 26.30 24.88
CA ASN A 127 11.33 25.20 25.50
C ASN A 127 10.54 23.88 25.44
N SER A 128 9.25 23.93 25.76
CA SER A 128 8.36 22.76 25.73
C SER A 128 8.20 22.21 24.31
N ALA A 129 7.95 23.08 23.34
CA ALA A 129 7.80 22.73 21.93
C ALA A 129 9.06 22.09 21.36
N ASN A 130 10.25 22.64 21.64
CA ASN A 130 11.53 22.06 21.21
C ASN A 130 11.76 20.66 21.80
N ARG A 131 11.44 20.46 23.09
CA ARG A 131 11.55 19.16 23.75
C ARG A 131 10.59 18.13 23.16
N LEU A 132 9.32 18.51 22.98
CA LEU A 132 8.31 17.66 22.35
C LEU A 132 8.74 17.29 20.92
N ARG A 133 9.20 18.28 20.16
CA ARG A 133 9.63 18.11 18.77
C ARG A 133 10.86 17.21 18.63
N ALA A 134 11.81 17.30 19.57
CA ALA A 134 12.99 16.43 19.61
C ALA A 134 12.65 14.99 20.01
N ALA A 135 11.63 14.81 20.87
CA ALA A 135 11.17 13.49 21.30
C ALA A 135 10.27 12.80 20.28
N LEU A 136 9.64 13.56 19.37
CA LEU A 136 8.86 13.05 18.25
C LEU A 136 9.78 12.44 17.17
N LYS A 137 10.09 11.15 17.33
CA LYS A 137 10.99 10.40 16.42
C LYS A 137 10.37 10.08 15.06
N VAL A 138 9.05 10.15 14.98
CA VAL A 138 8.26 9.74 13.83
C VAL A 138 7.89 10.96 12.99
N ASP A 139 7.91 10.81 11.67
CA ASP A 139 7.32 11.77 10.73
C ASP A 139 6.59 11.01 9.64
N GLY A 140 5.55 11.64 9.11
CA GLY A 140 4.63 11.01 8.19
C GLY A 140 3.56 11.99 7.75
N GLU A 141 2.88 11.67 6.66
CA GLU A 141 1.70 12.43 6.23
C GLU A 141 0.61 12.35 7.31
N ILE A 142 -0.01 13.48 7.65
CA ILE A 142 -1.19 13.46 8.53
C ILE A 142 -2.46 13.45 7.66
N VAL A 143 -3.38 12.55 7.99
CA VAL A 143 -4.68 12.39 7.33
C VAL A 143 -5.79 12.43 8.37
N ASP A 144 -6.76 13.33 8.20
CA ASP A 144 -7.92 13.40 9.08
C ASP A 144 -9.03 12.45 8.59
N CYS A 145 -10.10 12.27 9.36
CA CYS A 145 -11.26 11.48 8.93
C CYS A 145 -12.10 12.25 7.90
N ASP A 146 -11.56 12.41 6.69
CA ASP A 146 -12.16 13.12 5.56
C ASP A 146 -12.53 12.18 4.40
N ARG A 147 -12.99 12.78 3.29
CA ARG A 147 -13.38 12.08 2.07
C ARG A 147 -12.24 11.30 1.41
N THR A 148 -10.99 11.62 1.67
CA THR A 148 -9.82 10.98 1.03
C THR A 148 -9.13 9.95 1.94
N MET A 149 -9.49 9.94 3.22
CA MET A 149 -8.83 9.16 4.26
C MET A 149 -8.70 7.68 3.93
N ALA A 150 -9.79 7.03 3.50
CA ALA A 150 -9.78 5.60 3.27
C ALA A 150 -8.79 5.21 2.17
N PHE A 151 -8.76 5.94 1.05
CA PHE A 151 -7.81 5.69 -0.02
C PHE A 151 -6.37 5.93 0.44
N ARG A 152 -6.08 7.03 1.14
CA ARG A 152 -4.72 7.32 1.62
C ARG A 152 -4.20 6.25 2.58
N VAL A 153 -5.02 5.82 3.54
CA VAL A 153 -4.66 4.76 4.50
C VAL A 153 -4.39 3.44 3.77
N VAL A 154 -5.28 3.03 2.85
CA VAL A 154 -5.11 1.76 2.14
C VAL A 154 -3.93 1.80 1.17
N GLN A 155 -3.75 2.89 0.42
CA GLN A 155 -2.60 3.08 -0.47
C GLN A 155 -1.28 3.04 0.30
N HIS A 156 -1.20 3.69 1.46
CA HIS A 156 -0.02 3.67 2.31
C HIS A 156 0.32 2.25 2.82
N LEU A 157 -0.66 1.55 3.36
CA LEU A 157 -0.48 0.16 3.80
C LEU A 157 -0.10 -0.78 2.65
N TRP A 158 -0.70 -0.58 1.47
CA TRP A 158 -0.38 -1.35 0.28
C TRP A 158 1.04 -1.06 -0.19
N GLN A 159 1.48 0.20 -0.20
CA GLN A 159 2.82 0.60 -0.61
C GLN A 159 3.88 -0.03 0.30
N ILE A 160 3.65 -0.07 1.61
CA ILE A 160 4.56 -0.74 2.56
C ILE A 160 4.66 -2.24 2.26
N GLY A 161 3.54 -2.91 2.00
CA GLY A 161 3.54 -4.32 1.59
C GLY A 161 4.26 -4.54 0.26
N HIS A 162 4.01 -3.67 -0.72
CA HIS A 162 4.62 -3.69 -2.04
C HIS A 162 6.14 -3.48 -1.95
N ASP A 163 6.62 -2.53 -1.15
CA ASP A 163 8.05 -2.25 -0.97
C ASP A 163 8.78 -3.43 -0.31
N ARG A 164 8.14 -4.13 0.64
CA ARG A 164 8.67 -5.37 1.21
C ARG A 164 8.79 -6.47 0.16
N LYS A 165 7.73 -6.70 -0.63
CA LYS A 165 7.75 -7.66 -1.75
C LYS A 165 8.85 -7.30 -2.75
N ALA A 166 8.95 -6.03 -3.14
CA ALA A 166 9.95 -5.50 -4.05
C ALA A 166 11.38 -5.71 -3.53
N LYS A 167 11.61 -5.49 -2.24
CA LYS A 167 12.92 -5.69 -1.60
C LYS A 167 13.31 -7.17 -1.59
N ALA A 168 12.40 -8.05 -1.19
CA ALA A 168 12.64 -9.49 -1.18
C ALA A 168 12.89 -10.04 -2.60
N PHE A 169 12.07 -9.61 -3.56
CA PHE A 169 12.21 -9.98 -4.97
C PHE A 169 13.56 -9.52 -5.54
N ARG A 170 13.93 -8.24 -5.34
CA ARG A 170 15.22 -7.72 -5.80
C ARG A 170 16.40 -8.48 -5.21
N ALA A 171 16.36 -8.80 -3.92
CA ALA A 171 17.42 -9.59 -3.30
C ALA A 171 17.59 -10.98 -3.93
N ASP A 172 16.48 -11.68 -4.23
CA ASP A 172 16.52 -12.99 -4.91
C ASP A 172 17.04 -12.86 -6.35
N ILE A 173 16.53 -11.90 -7.12
CA ILE A 173 16.97 -11.66 -8.50
C ILE A 173 18.45 -11.27 -8.58
N SER A 174 18.93 -10.38 -7.71
CA SER A 174 20.36 -10.02 -7.68
C SER A 174 21.24 -11.23 -7.39
N LYS A 175 20.81 -12.13 -6.52
CA LYS A 175 21.51 -13.39 -6.23
C LYS A 175 21.53 -14.32 -7.45
N LEU A 176 20.41 -14.46 -8.16
CA LEU A 176 20.34 -15.25 -9.40
C LEU A 176 21.22 -14.66 -10.50
N ILE A 177 21.18 -13.34 -10.70
CA ILE A 177 22.01 -12.63 -11.68
C ILE A 177 23.49 -12.85 -11.39
N MET A 178 23.91 -12.72 -10.12
CA MET A 178 25.30 -12.96 -9.71
C MET A 178 25.72 -14.39 -10.06
N LYS A 179 24.98 -15.40 -9.59
CA LYS A 179 25.30 -16.81 -9.84
C LYS A 179 25.31 -17.17 -11.33
N LEU A 180 24.38 -16.64 -12.12
CA LEU A 180 24.35 -16.86 -13.57
C LEU A 180 25.53 -16.18 -14.28
N SER A 181 25.95 -15.01 -13.81
CA SER A 181 27.14 -14.32 -14.31
C SER A 181 28.39 -15.12 -13.99
N ASP A 182 28.49 -15.69 -12.77
CA ASP A 182 29.61 -16.53 -12.35
C ASP A 182 29.77 -17.78 -13.24
N ILE A 183 28.67 -18.39 -13.69
CA ILE A 183 28.70 -19.51 -14.66
C ILE A 183 29.41 -19.08 -15.95
N LEU A 184 29.07 -17.91 -16.49
CA LEU A 184 29.71 -17.39 -17.71
C LEU A 184 31.15 -16.93 -17.48
N SER A 185 31.45 -16.37 -16.31
CA SER A 185 32.79 -15.92 -15.95
C SER A 185 33.75 -17.10 -15.75
N ALA A 186 33.32 -18.16 -15.06
CA ALA A 186 34.11 -19.39 -14.91
C ALA A 186 34.44 -19.98 -16.29
N GLU A 187 33.45 -20.08 -17.18
CA GLU A 187 33.68 -20.53 -18.55
C GLU A 187 34.69 -19.66 -19.29
N PHE A 188 34.56 -18.33 -19.20
CA PHE A 188 35.47 -17.41 -19.88
C PHE A 188 36.92 -17.62 -19.41
N VAL A 189 37.15 -17.74 -18.09
CA VAL A 189 38.47 -18.02 -17.51
C VAL A 189 39.06 -19.34 -18.02
N HIS A 190 38.22 -20.35 -18.26
CA HIS A 190 38.64 -21.65 -18.79
C HIS A 190 38.69 -21.71 -20.33
N SER A 191 38.32 -20.65 -21.03
CA SER A 191 38.35 -20.58 -22.50
C SER A 191 39.74 -20.25 -23.04
N LYS A 192 40.01 -20.57 -24.32
CA LYS A 192 41.25 -20.19 -25.01
C LYS A 192 41.51 -18.68 -24.99
N GLU A 193 40.44 -17.87 -25.05
CA GLU A 193 40.54 -16.42 -25.00
C GLU A 193 40.88 -15.91 -23.60
N GLY A 194 40.26 -16.48 -22.55
CA GLY A 194 40.57 -16.13 -21.15
C GLY A 194 41.92 -16.65 -20.66
N GLN A 195 42.41 -17.76 -21.21
CA GLN A 195 43.75 -18.30 -20.94
C GLN A 195 44.84 -17.70 -21.83
N SER A 196 44.52 -16.71 -22.67
CA SER A 196 45.52 -16.03 -23.49
C SER A 196 46.56 -15.30 -22.64
N ALA A 197 47.80 -15.23 -23.13
CA ALA A 197 48.90 -14.58 -22.42
C ALA A 197 48.59 -13.10 -22.09
N GLU A 198 47.89 -12.40 -22.99
CA GLU A 198 47.46 -11.01 -22.77
C GLU A 198 46.47 -10.87 -21.61
N ARG A 199 45.48 -11.75 -21.50
CA ARG A 199 44.48 -11.72 -20.41
C ARG A 199 45.07 -12.15 -19.08
N LEU A 200 45.91 -13.19 -19.07
CA LEU A 200 46.63 -13.62 -17.86
C LEU A 200 47.51 -12.47 -17.33
N ARG A 201 48.24 -11.78 -18.22
CA ARG A 201 49.04 -10.60 -17.88
C ARG A 201 48.21 -9.44 -17.32
N ALA A 202 47.02 -9.20 -17.88
CA ALA A 202 46.10 -8.16 -17.40
C ALA A 202 45.45 -8.49 -16.05
N SER A 203 45.26 -9.78 -15.74
CA SER A 203 44.68 -10.24 -14.46
C SER A 203 45.67 -10.22 -13.30
N VAL A 204 46.97 -10.26 -13.57
CA VAL A 204 48.03 -10.19 -12.56
C VAL A 204 48.44 -8.73 -12.35
N GLY A 205 48.38 -8.27 -11.10
CA GLY A 205 48.76 -6.91 -10.72
C GLY A 205 50.18 -6.56 -11.17
N LEU A 206 50.40 -5.28 -11.52
CA LEU A 206 51.63 -4.75 -12.15
C LEU A 206 52.93 -5.16 -11.44
N VAL A 207 52.88 -5.41 -10.12
CA VAL A 207 54.02 -5.75 -9.27
C VAL A 207 54.60 -7.16 -9.56
N HIS A 208 53.79 -8.09 -10.08
CA HIS A 208 54.20 -9.49 -10.26
C HIS A 208 54.38 -9.90 -11.74
N GLN A 209 54.27 -8.96 -12.69
CA GLN A 209 54.34 -9.27 -14.11
C GLN A 209 55.71 -9.78 -14.59
N SER A 210 56.80 -9.43 -13.90
CA SER A 210 58.15 -9.92 -14.24
C SER A 210 58.46 -11.32 -13.69
N ALA A 211 57.62 -11.86 -12.81
CA ALA A 211 57.84 -13.16 -12.16
C ALA A 211 57.24 -14.35 -12.94
N PHE A 212 56.42 -14.09 -13.96
CA PHE A 212 55.70 -15.11 -14.71
C PHE A 212 55.96 -15.01 -16.21
N ASP A 213 56.21 -16.16 -16.86
CA ASP A 213 56.17 -16.28 -18.32
C ASP A 213 54.73 -16.63 -18.75
N PHE A 214 53.99 -15.61 -19.15
CA PHE A 214 52.57 -15.71 -19.51
C PHE A 214 52.33 -16.52 -20.80
N ASP A 215 53.32 -16.59 -21.70
CA ASP A 215 53.24 -17.38 -22.94
C ASP A 215 53.39 -18.88 -22.65
N VAL A 216 54.22 -19.24 -21.66
CA VAL A 216 54.37 -20.62 -21.18
C VAL A 216 53.15 -21.03 -20.35
N LEU A 217 52.67 -20.16 -19.46
CA LEU A 217 51.45 -20.39 -18.66
C LEU A 217 50.21 -20.62 -19.53
N SER A 218 50.01 -19.79 -20.56
CA SER A 218 48.93 -19.93 -21.54
C SER A 218 48.94 -21.30 -22.21
N ARG A 219 50.12 -21.77 -22.65
CA ARG A 219 50.29 -23.10 -23.25
C ARG A 219 49.99 -24.23 -22.27
N LEU A 220 50.53 -24.17 -21.06
CA LEU A 220 50.31 -25.18 -20.02
C LEU A 220 48.83 -25.31 -19.63
N LEU A 221 48.13 -24.19 -19.49
CA LEU A 221 46.70 -24.18 -19.16
C LEU A 221 45.87 -24.72 -20.33
N SER A 222 46.20 -24.34 -21.56
CA SER A 222 45.54 -24.83 -22.78
C SER A 222 45.71 -26.34 -22.98
N ASP A 223 46.86 -26.90 -22.62
CA ASP A 223 47.14 -28.34 -22.72
C ASP A 223 46.49 -29.15 -21.58
N SER A 224 46.26 -28.52 -20.42
CA SER A 224 45.64 -29.16 -19.24
C SER A 224 44.11 -29.13 -19.24
N ALA A 225 43.48 -28.35 -20.11
CA ALA A 225 42.03 -28.18 -20.18
C ALA A 225 41.34 -29.45 -20.72
N ARG A 226 41.07 -30.41 -19.82
CA ARG A 226 40.29 -31.63 -20.10
C ARG A 226 38.78 -31.47 -19.86
N GLU A 227 38.29 -30.29 -19.49
CA GLU A 227 36.86 -30.07 -19.28
C GLU A 227 36.14 -29.74 -20.59
N VAL A 228 35.05 -30.45 -20.83
CA VAL A 228 34.14 -30.23 -21.96
C VAL A 228 33.62 -28.79 -21.85
N PRO A 229 33.83 -27.94 -22.87
CA PRO A 229 33.32 -26.58 -22.86
C PRO A 229 31.80 -26.58 -22.65
N ILE A 230 31.28 -25.57 -21.95
CA ILE A 230 29.84 -25.43 -21.75
C ILE A 230 29.15 -25.52 -23.13
N PRO A 231 28.11 -26.37 -23.27
CA PRO A 231 27.37 -26.44 -24.53
C PRO A 231 26.87 -25.06 -24.94
N GLU A 232 26.99 -24.72 -26.23
CA GLU A 232 26.58 -23.42 -26.74
C GLU A 232 25.10 -23.12 -26.42
N SER A 233 24.25 -24.15 -26.41
CA SER A 233 22.85 -24.08 -25.97
C SER A 233 22.70 -23.54 -24.54
N ARG A 234 23.54 -24.00 -23.60
CA ARG A 234 23.55 -23.54 -22.20
C ARG A 234 24.06 -22.10 -22.10
N ARG A 235 25.10 -21.73 -22.85
CA ARG A 235 25.63 -20.36 -22.86
C ARG A 235 24.58 -19.36 -23.37
N GLN A 236 23.91 -19.68 -24.47
CA GLN A 236 22.84 -18.84 -25.03
C GLN A 236 21.67 -18.72 -24.06
N ARG A 237 21.27 -19.83 -23.42
CA ARG A 237 20.22 -19.83 -22.40
C ARG A 237 20.57 -18.93 -21.21
N VAL A 238 21.75 -19.07 -20.61
CA VAL A 238 22.18 -18.25 -19.46
C VAL A 238 22.22 -16.76 -19.82
N ARG A 239 22.71 -16.40 -21.00
CA ARG A 239 22.68 -15.01 -21.50
C ARG A 239 21.24 -14.49 -21.67
N GLY A 240 20.34 -15.31 -22.22
CA GLY A 240 18.92 -14.99 -22.34
C GLY A 240 18.27 -14.73 -20.99
N LEU A 241 18.52 -15.59 -19.99
CA LEU A 241 18.02 -15.42 -18.63
C LEU A 241 18.52 -14.12 -18.00
N LEU A 242 19.82 -13.83 -18.10
CA LEU A 242 20.40 -12.58 -17.60
C LEU A 242 19.75 -11.35 -18.24
N SER A 243 19.44 -11.41 -19.54
CA SER A 243 18.73 -10.33 -20.26
C SER A 243 17.34 -10.09 -19.66
N VAL A 244 16.52 -11.13 -19.51
CA VAL A 244 15.16 -11.02 -18.96
C VAL A 244 15.19 -10.50 -17.51
N LEU A 245 16.05 -11.08 -16.66
CA LEU A 245 16.14 -10.71 -15.24
C LEU A 245 16.59 -9.25 -15.03
N ARG A 246 17.45 -8.71 -15.90
CA ARG A 246 17.92 -7.31 -15.83
C ARG A 246 16.95 -6.30 -16.42
N THR A 247 16.17 -6.68 -17.43
CA THR A 247 15.32 -5.75 -18.19
C THR A 247 13.87 -5.69 -17.71
N GLN A 248 13.48 -6.54 -16.75
CA GLN A 248 12.15 -6.53 -16.16
C GLN A 248 11.79 -5.18 -15.52
N ARG A 249 10.50 -4.81 -15.57
CA ARG A 249 9.97 -3.51 -15.10
C ARG A 249 9.01 -3.63 -13.91
N PHE A 250 8.78 -4.83 -13.39
CA PHE A 250 7.80 -5.09 -12.33
C PHE A 250 8.31 -4.60 -10.97
N TYR A 251 9.59 -4.85 -10.68
CA TYR A 251 10.30 -4.33 -9.52
C TYR A 251 11.65 -3.78 -9.98
N ALA A 252 11.64 -2.63 -10.65
CA ALA A 252 12.85 -2.01 -11.18
C ALA A 252 13.89 -1.77 -10.07
N ALA A 253 15.17 -1.92 -10.39
CA ALA A 253 16.26 -1.64 -9.46
C ALA A 253 16.26 -0.16 -9.07
N ALA A 254 16.49 0.14 -7.79
CA ALA A 254 16.49 1.50 -7.26
C ALA A 254 17.86 2.18 -7.34
N ASP A 255 18.89 1.47 -7.83
CA ASP A 255 20.25 1.99 -7.83
C ASP A 255 20.43 3.07 -8.91
N GLU A 256 20.79 4.27 -8.45
CA GLU A 256 21.17 5.42 -9.28
C GLU A 256 22.31 5.07 -10.27
N ALA A 257 23.15 4.09 -9.94
CA ALA A 257 24.26 3.63 -10.78
C ALA A 257 23.80 2.93 -12.09
N ASP A 258 22.61 2.33 -12.10
CA ASP A 258 22.05 1.64 -13.27
C ASP A 258 21.19 2.57 -14.15
N LYS A 259 20.90 3.80 -13.72
CA LYS A 259 20.22 4.81 -14.57
C LYS A 259 21.03 5.21 -15.80
N LEU A 260 22.32 4.87 -15.85
CA LEU A 260 23.20 5.13 -16.99
C LEU A 260 22.95 4.23 -18.21
N ILE A 261 22.10 3.20 -18.11
CA ILE A 261 21.82 2.30 -19.24
C ILE A 261 20.31 2.08 -19.41
N GLY A 262 19.61 3.08 -19.95
CA GLY A 262 18.30 2.88 -20.63
C GLY A 262 17.21 2.14 -19.84
N VAL A 263 17.24 2.17 -18.51
CA VAL A 263 16.26 1.49 -17.65
C VAL A 263 14.90 2.16 -17.85
N ARG A 264 13.96 1.40 -18.44
CA ARG A 264 12.58 1.86 -18.67
C ARG A 264 11.87 2.08 -17.34
N GLU A 265 11.02 3.11 -17.27
CA GLU A 265 10.25 3.45 -16.06
C GLU A 265 9.51 2.22 -15.50
N PRO A 266 9.46 2.02 -14.17
CA PRO A 266 8.72 0.93 -13.56
C PRO A 266 7.23 1.00 -13.89
N TYR A 267 6.55 -0.14 -13.87
CA TYR A 267 5.11 -0.17 -14.04
C TYR A 267 4.39 0.46 -12.84
N SER A 268 3.35 1.25 -13.09
CA SER A 268 2.39 1.64 -12.05
C SER A 268 1.37 0.52 -11.82
N PHE A 269 1.03 0.30 -10.55
CA PHE A 269 0.08 -0.72 -10.09
C PHE A 269 -1.11 -0.14 -9.32
N ILE A 270 -1.24 1.19 -9.28
CA ILE A 270 -2.39 1.89 -8.66
C ILE A 270 -3.28 2.42 -9.78
N PHE A 271 -4.57 2.11 -9.70
CA PHE A 271 -5.59 2.45 -10.69
C PHE A 271 -6.84 3.02 -10.02
N GLU A 272 -7.61 3.82 -10.76
CA GLU A 272 -8.92 4.32 -10.32
C GLU A 272 -10.09 3.51 -10.91
N LYS A 273 -9.84 2.80 -12.01
CA LYS A 273 -10.85 2.03 -12.77
C LYS A 273 -10.45 0.57 -12.91
N CYS A 274 -11.45 -0.31 -12.88
CA CYS A 274 -11.22 -1.74 -13.03
C CYS A 274 -10.80 -2.11 -14.45
N SER A 275 -11.44 -1.47 -15.43
CA SER A 275 -11.12 -1.61 -16.86
C SER A 275 -9.63 -1.33 -17.17
N ASP A 276 -9.07 -0.25 -16.64
CA ASP A 276 -7.66 0.11 -16.85
C ASP A 276 -6.71 -0.92 -16.19
N ALA A 277 -7.04 -1.37 -14.99
CA ALA A 277 -6.24 -2.38 -14.28
C ALA A 277 -6.23 -3.72 -15.02
N VAL A 278 -7.39 -4.18 -15.53
CA VAL A 278 -7.51 -5.42 -16.30
C VAL A 278 -6.79 -5.29 -17.65
N ALA A 279 -6.89 -4.14 -18.33
CA ALA A 279 -6.15 -3.89 -19.56
C ALA A 279 -4.63 -3.96 -19.32
N ALA A 280 -4.15 -3.30 -18.27
CA ALA A 280 -2.75 -3.34 -17.87
C ALA A 280 -2.30 -4.77 -17.49
N TYR A 281 -3.13 -5.55 -16.82
CA TYR A 281 -2.85 -6.95 -16.52
C TYR A 281 -2.71 -7.79 -17.79
N ARG A 282 -3.67 -7.68 -18.73
CA ARG A 282 -3.61 -8.40 -20.01
C ARG A 282 -2.36 -8.06 -20.83
N GLU A 283 -1.97 -6.78 -20.87
CA GLU A 283 -0.76 -6.34 -21.57
C GLU A 283 0.53 -6.88 -20.93
N ARG A 284 0.53 -7.01 -19.60
CA ARG A 284 1.71 -7.40 -18.82
C ARG A 284 1.82 -8.92 -18.61
N LEU A 285 0.72 -9.68 -18.75
CA LEU A 285 0.67 -11.12 -18.51
C LEU A 285 1.74 -11.91 -19.30
N PRO A 286 1.96 -11.70 -20.61
CA PRO A 286 3.03 -12.39 -21.33
C PRO A 286 4.42 -12.11 -20.74
N LYS A 287 4.67 -10.87 -20.29
CA LYS A 287 5.93 -10.45 -19.67
C LYS A 287 6.09 -11.03 -18.27
N MET A 288 4.99 -11.19 -17.52
CA MET A 288 4.97 -11.89 -16.23
C MET A 288 5.31 -13.37 -16.41
N ILE A 289 4.73 -14.02 -17.42
CA ILE A 289 5.01 -15.42 -17.75
C ILE A 289 6.47 -15.61 -18.15
N GLU A 290 7.00 -14.76 -19.02
CA GLU A 290 8.40 -14.78 -19.41
C GLU A 290 9.35 -14.64 -18.21
N LEU A 291 9.05 -13.70 -17.30
CA LEU A 291 9.84 -13.48 -16.11
C LEU A 291 9.78 -14.67 -15.13
N ALA A 292 8.58 -15.19 -14.83
CA ALA A 292 8.41 -16.34 -13.94
C ALA A 292 9.14 -17.58 -14.51
N LYS A 293 9.01 -17.81 -15.82
CA LYS A 293 9.74 -18.86 -16.55
C LYS A 293 11.26 -18.68 -16.41
N ALA A 294 11.75 -17.46 -16.62
CA ALA A 294 13.18 -17.16 -16.51
C ALA A 294 13.69 -17.40 -15.08
N ILE A 295 12.93 -17.03 -14.04
CA ILE A 295 13.28 -17.29 -12.65
C ILE A 295 13.34 -18.80 -12.38
N ALA A 296 12.37 -19.58 -12.84
CA ALA A 296 12.33 -21.02 -12.66
C ALA A 296 13.54 -21.71 -13.32
N ILE A 297 13.85 -21.36 -14.58
CA ILE A 297 15.01 -21.88 -15.31
C ILE A 297 16.32 -21.42 -14.63
N ALA A 298 16.42 -20.16 -14.21
CA ALA A 298 17.60 -19.65 -13.52
C ALA A 298 17.89 -20.40 -12.22
N ARG A 299 16.85 -20.72 -11.45
CA ARG A 299 17.00 -21.54 -10.23
C ARG A 299 17.57 -22.93 -10.55
N LEU A 300 17.08 -23.59 -11.60
CA LEU A 300 17.61 -24.90 -12.03
C LEU A 300 19.05 -24.81 -12.55
N GLU A 301 19.37 -23.77 -13.33
CA GLU A 301 20.74 -23.54 -13.85
C GLU A 301 21.75 -23.30 -12.73
N THR A 302 21.36 -22.46 -11.76
CA THR A 302 22.24 -22.11 -10.63
C THR A 302 22.38 -23.25 -9.61
N ALA A 303 21.47 -24.22 -9.61
CA ALA A 303 21.59 -25.48 -8.87
C ALA A 303 22.36 -26.57 -9.66
N GLY A 304 22.62 -26.37 -10.95
CA GLY A 304 23.22 -27.38 -11.83
C GLY A 304 22.27 -28.54 -12.18
N GLU A 305 20.97 -28.37 -11.93
CA GLU A 305 19.94 -29.40 -12.10
C GLU A 305 19.24 -29.32 -13.46
N TYR A 306 19.54 -28.32 -14.28
CA TYR A 306 18.89 -28.14 -15.57
C TYR A 306 19.28 -29.23 -16.57
N ASN A 307 18.33 -30.09 -16.93
CA ASN A 307 18.46 -31.08 -17.99
C ASN A 307 17.69 -30.64 -19.25
N GLU A 308 18.38 -30.43 -20.37
CA GLU A 308 17.79 -29.90 -21.60
C GLU A 308 16.73 -30.83 -22.22
N ALA A 309 16.96 -32.15 -22.21
CA ALA A 309 16.02 -33.13 -22.76
C ALA A 309 14.70 -33.21 -21.95
N ARG A 310 14.78 -33.06 -20.63
CA ARG A 310 13.61 -33.12 -19.75
C ARG A 310 12.90 -31.76 -19.63
N HIS A 311 13.66 -30.69 -19.41
CA HIS A 311 13.11 -29.39 -19.07
C HIS A 311 12.77 -28.55 -20.29
N GLY A 312 13.38 -28.81 -21.46
CA GLY A 312 13.08 -28.07 -22.70
C GLY A 312 11.60 -28.16 -23.08
N ALA A 313 11.04 -29.38 -23.13
CA ALA A 313 9.63 -29.62 -23.44
C ALA A 313 8.68 -29.13 -22.33
N PHE A 314 9.07 -29.24 -21.06
CA PHE A 314 8.27 -28.71 -19.95
C PHE A 314 8.15 -27.18 -20.03
N PHE A 315 9.25 -26.48 -20.29
CA PHE A 315 9.26 -25.03 -20.34
C PHE A 315 8.68 -24.45 -21.63
N SER A 316 8.50 -25.22 -22.71
CA SER A 316 7.84 -24.73 -23.93
C SER A 316 6.36 -24.42 -23.71
N GLU A 317 5.69 -25.15 -22.80
CA GLU A 317 4.27 -24.97 -22.47
C GLU A 317 4.06 -24.13 -21.19
N PHE A 318 5.14 -23.61 -20.61
CA PHE A 318 5.09 -22.85 -19.37
C PHE A 318 4.20 -21.62 -19.49
N GLY A 319 3.22 -21.50 -18.58
CA GLY A 319 2.28 -20.39 -18.56
C GLY A 319 1.17 -20.47 -19.60
N ALA A 320 0.99 -21.59 -20.32
CA ALA A 320 -0.09 -21.76 -21.30
C ALA A 320 -1.48 -21.55 -20.69
N ASN A 321 -1.65 -21.89 -19.40
CA ASN A 321 -2.89 -21.70 -18.64
C ASN A 321 -2.79 -20.53 -17.63
N GLY A 322 -1.82 -19.62 -17.82
CA GLY A 322 -1.49 -18.59 -16.84
C GLY A 322 -0.50 -19.06 -15.77
N LEU A 323 -0.28 -18.21 -14.77
CA LEU A 323 0.64 -18.45 -13.66
C LEU A 323 -0.07 -19.07 -12.47
N VAL A 324 0.62 -19.95 -11.74
CA VAL A 324 0.08 -20.51 -10.50
C VAL A 324 0.15 -19.50 -9.34
N PRO A 325 -0.63 -19.66 -8.25
CA PRO A 325 -0.69 -18.68 -7.17
C PRO A 325 0.67 -18.31 -6.55
N ASP A 326 1.58 -19.28 -6.41
CA ASP A 326 2.91 -19.04 -5.85
C ASP A 326 3.80 -18.18 -6.77
N GLU A 327 3.62 -18.30 -8.10
CA GLU A 327 4.33 -17.49 -9.10
C GLU A 327 3.75 -16.07 -9.15
N LEU A 328 2.43 -15.94 -9.04
CA LEU A 328 1.76 -14.63 -8.94
C LEU A 328 2.13 -13.90 -7.65
N ALA A 329 2.27 -14.62 -6.54
CA ALA A 329 2.63 -14.04 -5.24
C ALA A 329 4.02 -13.36 -5.23
N LEU A 330 4.92 -13.78 -6.13
CA LEU A 330 6.23 -13.14 -6.33
C LEU A 330 6.12 -11.79 -7.05
N LEU A 331 5.02 -11.52 -7.76
CA LEU A 331 4.83 -10.36 -8.60
C LEU A 331 4.00 -9.27 -7.88
N PRO A 332 3.97 -8.03 -8.39
CA PRO A 332 3.16 -6.97 -7.82
C PRO A 332 1.66 -7.24 -7.90
N ASP A 333 0.94 -6.92 -6.83
CA ASP A 333 -0.53 -6.87 -6.85
C ASP A 333 -1.02 -5.57 -7.50
N TYR A 334 -2.26 -5.54 -7.98
CA TYR A 334 -2.90 -4.37 -8.58
C TYR A 334 -3.84 -3.72 -7.57
N LEU A 335 -3.60 -2.47 -7.18
CA LEU A 335 -4.48 -1.71 -6.30
C LEU A 335 -5.45 -0.88 -7.13
N ILE A 336 -6.75 -1.01 -6.87
CA ILE A 336 -7.81 -0.21 -7.49
C ILE A 336 -8.52 0.56 -6.39
N CYS A 337 -8.50 1.89 -6.46
CA CYS A 337 -9.22 2.75 -5.52
C CYS A 337 -10.31 3.51 -6.28
N THR A 338 -11.57 3.18 -6.02
CA THR A 338 -12.71 3.75 -6.76
C THR A 338 -13.84 4.14 -5.83
N ARG A 339 -14.60 5.16 -6.19
CA ARG A 339 -15.81 5.55 -5.46
C ARG A 339 -17.00 4.77 -6.00
N ALA A 340 -17.93 4.41 -5.12
CA ALA A 340 -19.16 3.72 -5.48
C ALA A 340 -19.96 4.47 -6.57
N THR A 341 -20.01 5.80 -6.48
CA THR A 341 -20.69 6.67 -7.45
C THR A 341 -20.02 6.69 -8.82
N GLU A 342 -18.73 6.34 -8.89
CA GLU A 342 -17.91 6.34 -10.10
C GLU A 342 -17.73 4.92 -10.66
N LEU A 343 -18.30 3.90 -10.00
CA LEU A 343 -18.18 2.50 -10.40
C LEU A 343 -19.37 2.10 -11.29
N PRO A 344 -19.21 2.06 -12.63
CA PRO A 344 -20.27 1.58 -13.50
C PRO A 344 -20.54 0.08 -13.28
N ALA A 345 -21.74 -0.38 -13.66
CA ALA A 345 -22.12 -1.79 -13.56
C ALA A 345 -21.14 -2.71 -14.33
N THR A 346 -20.65 -2.25 -15.48
CA THR A 346 -19.64 -2.96 -16.29
C THR A 346 -18.33 -3.17 -15.54
N ASP A 347 -17.87 -2.21 -14.74
CA ASP A 347 -16.64 -2.34 -13.97
C ASP A 347 -16.86 -3.24 -12.74
N SER A 348 -18.07 -3.25 -12.18
CA SER A 348 -18.45 -4.18 -11.10
C SER A 348 -18.41 -5.63 -11.59
N GLU A 349 -19.03 -5.93 -12.73
CA GLU A 349 -18.99 -7.25 -13.35
C GLU A 349 -17.55 -7.65 -13.72
N LEU A 350 -16.78 -6.72 -14.29
CA LEU A 350 -15.39 -6.96 -14.65
C LEU A 350 -14.51 -7.25 -13.43
N SER A 351 -14.78 -6.61 -12.29
CA SER A 351 -14.06 -6.89 -11.04
C SER A 351 -14.33 -8.29 -10.52
N LEU A 352 -15.57 -8.77 -10.58
CA LEU A 352 -15.93 -10.14 -10.22
C LEU A 352 -15.30 -11.16 -11.17
N GLN A 353 -15.25 -10.86 -12.47
CA GLN A 353 -14.54 -11.69 -13.45
C GLN A 353 -13.04 -11.74 -13.17
N ALA A 354 -12.42 -10.61 -12.81
CA ALA A 354 -11.01 -10.55 -12.43
C ALA A 354 -10.74 -11.39 -11.17
N PHE A 355 -11.65 -11.37 -10.19
CA PHE A 355 -11.56 -12.19 -8.98
C PHE A 355 -11.67 -13.68 -9.32
N ALA A 356 -12.65 -14.06 -10.15
CA ALA A 356 -12.83 -15.43 -10.60
C ALA A 356 -11.64 -15.95 -11.44
N ALA A 357 -10.99 -15.07 -12.19
CA ALA A 357 -9.78 -15.37 -12.95
C ALA A 357 -8.50 -15.44 -12.09
N GLY A 358 -8.60 -15.23 -10.77
CA GLY A 358 -7.46 -15.27 -9.86
C GLY A 358 -6.47 -14.11 -10.04
N MET A 359 -6.89 -13.00 -10.63
CA MET A 359 -6.04 -11.80 -10.77
C MET A 359 -5.66 -11.30 -9.36
N PRO A 360 -4.37 -10.96 -9.11
CA PRO A 360 -3.92 -10.47 -7.80
C PRO A 360 -4.33 -9.00 -7.61
N VAL A 361 -5.62 -8.76 -7.45
CA VAL A 361 -6.22 -7.41 -7.39
C VAL A 361 -6.70 -7.09 -5.97
N LYS A 362 -6.45 -5.85 -5.53
CA LYS A 362 -6.92 -5.25 -4.28
C LYS A 362 -7.88 -4.13 -4.64
N LEU A 363 -9.17 -4.38 -4.53
CA LEU A 363 -10.22 -3.41 -4.86
C LEU A 363 -10.69 -2.70 -3.60
N VAL A 364 -10.59 -1.38 -3.58
CA VAL A 364 -11.16 -0.51 -2.55
C VAL A 364 -12.32 0.25 -3.16
N VAL A 365 -13.52 0.01 -2.63
CA VAL A 365 -14.73 0.73 -3.02
C VAL A 365 -15.14 1.63 -1.87
N GLN A 366 -15.05 2.94 -2.08
CA GLN A 366 -15.46 3.93 -1.09
C GLN A 366 -16.90 4.40 -1.36
N THR A 367 -17.75 4.32 -0.34
CA THR A 367 -19.11 4.86 -0.35
C THR A 367 -19.13 6.13 0.49
N ASP A 368 -19.50 7.27 -0.11
CA ASP A 368 -19.53 8.55 0.59
C ASP A 368 -20.87 8.82 1.27
N ASP A 369 -21.96 8.41 0.61
CA ASP A 369 -23.33 8.55 1.10
C ASP A 369 -24.04 7.19 1.04
N LEU A 370 -24.80 6.86 2.08
CA LEU A 370 -25.64 5.66 2.08
C LEU A 370 -26.93 5.85 1.30
N LEU A 371 -27.31 7.10 1.00
CA LEU A 371 -28.51 7.43 0.25
C LEU A 371 -28.15 7.72 -1.21
N GLU A 372 -28.76 6.99 -2.14
CA GLU A 372 -28.63 7.18 -3.58
C GLU A 372 -30.01 7.38 -4.20
N GLN A 373 -30.10 8.27 -5.20
CA GLN A 373 -31.34 8.40 -5.97
C GLN A 373 -31.54 7.16 -6.84
N SER A 374 -32.74 6.58 -6.81
CA SER A 374 -33.08 5.48 -7.71
C SER A 374 -32.96 5.90 -9.18
N PRO A 375 -32.34 5.08 -10.06
CA PRO A 375 -32.31 5.37 -11.48
C PRO A 375 -33.68 5.17 -12.16
N ILE A 376 -34.64 4.52 -11.50
CA ILE A 376 -35.95 4.13 -12.07
C ILE A 376 -37.11 4.98 -11.52
N GLY A 377 -36.94 5.66 -10.37
CA GLY A 377 -37.99 6.44 -9.73
C GLY A 377 -37.47 7.56 -8.83
N SER A 378 -38.37 8.34 -8.25
CA SER A 378 -38.04 9.45 -7.34
C SER A 378 -37.65 9.01 -5.92
N ASP A 379 -37.71 7.71 -5.63
CA ASP A 379 -37.41 7.19 -4.30
C ASP A 379 -35.90 7.13 -4.05
N VAL A 380 -35.50 7.51 -2.84
CA VAL A 380 -34.13 7.37 -2.36
C VAL A 380 -33.90 5.90 -1.99
N LEU A 381 -33.00 5.24 -2.70
CA LEU A 381 -32.51 3.91 -2.37
C LEU A 381 -31.32 4.02 -1.42
N VAL A 382 -31.05 2.94 -0.69
CA VAL A 382 -29.81 2.85 0.07
C VAL A 382 -28.70 2.42 -0.89
N SER A 383 -27.77 3.33 -1.23
CA SER A 383 -26.54 3.11 -2.04
C SER A 383 -25.79 1.83 -1.66
N ALA A 384 -25.86 1.47 -0.37
CA ALA A 384 -25.31 0.23 0.14
C ALA A 384 -25.79 -1.02 -0.60
N MET A 385 -26.89 -1.01 -1.36
CA MET A 385 -27.36 -2.19 -2.10
C MET A 385 -26.41 -2.67 -3.19
N ARG A 386 -25.85 -1.79 -4.05
CA ARG A 386 -24.92 -2.22 -5.12
C ARG A 386 -23.61 -2.75 -4.56
N ASN A 387 -23.07 -2.05 -3.57
CA ASN A 387 -21.86 -2.50 -2.88
C ASN A 387 -22.10 -3.77 -2.08
N ARG A 388 -23.29 -3.94 -1.49
CA ARG A 388 -23.67 -5.18 -0.81
C ARG A 388 -23.78 -6.35 -1.77
N GLU A 389 -24.29 -6.15 -2.99
CA GLU A 389 -24.30 -7.19 -4.02
C GLU A 389 -22.88 -7.61 -4.41
N LEU A 390 -22.00 -6.64 -4.68
CA LEU A 390 -20.59 -6.89 -4.98
C LEU A 390 -19.89 -7.63 -3.84
N THR A 391 -20.05 -7.15 -2.60
CA THR A 391 -19.50 -7.78 -1.39
C THR A 391 -20.05 -9.19 -1.19
N SER A 392 -21.35 -9.40 -1.37
CA SER A 392 -21.98 -10.72 -1.22
C SER A 392 -21.50 -11.70 -2.29
N ALA A 393 -21.37 -11.25 -3.54
CA ALA A 393 -20.82 -12.05 -4.63
C ALA A 393 -19.35 -12.42 -4.40
N ALA A 394 -18.54 -11.48 -3.91
CA ALA A 394 -17.14 -11.72 -3.56
C ALA A 394 -16.99 -12.71 -2.39
N VAL A 395 -17.86 -12.63 -1.38
CA VAL A 395 -17.89 -13.62 -0.28
C VAL A 395 -18.32 -14.99 -0.80
N ALA A 396 -19.34 -15.05 -1.65
CA ALA A 396 -19.86 -16.28 -2.22
C ALA A 396 -18.85 -17.01 -3.12
N SER A 397 -17.89 -16.29 -3.73
CA SER A 397 -16.85 -16.92 -4.54
C SER A 397 -15.87 -17.77 -3.70
N GLY A 398 -15.74 -17.51 -2.40
CA GLY A 398 -14.88 -18.26 -1.48
C GLY A 398 -13.36 -18.11 -1.72
N THR A 399 -12.96 -17.35 -2.73
CA THR A 399 -11.55 -17.18 -3.16
C THR A 399 -10.99 -15.79 -2.87
N SER A 400 -11.80 -14.89 -2.32
CA SER A 400 -11.43 -13.50 -2.06
C SER A 400 -11.42 -13.16 -0.58
N TYR A 401 -10.54 -12.24 -0.19
CA TYR A 401 -10.59 -11.60 1.12
C TYR A 401 -11.57 -10.43 1.06
N VAL A 402 -12.51 -10.35 1.99
CA VAL A 402 -13.50 -9.26 2.03
C VAL A 402 -13.48 -8.58 3.39
N LEU A 403 -13.37 -7.26 3.40
CA LEU A 403 -13.51 -6.43 4.59
C LEU A 403 -14.50 -5.30 4.29
N GLN A 404 -15.48 -5.14 5.17
CA GLN A 404 -16.36 -4.00 5.18
C GLN A 404 -16.08 -3.17 6.45
N ALA A 405 -15.97 -1.85 6.34
CA ALA A 405 -15.64 -0.99 7.48
C ALA A 405 -16.19 0.43 7.31
N SER A 406 -16.52 1.08 8.42
CA SER A 406 -16.72 2.53 8.41
C SER A 406 -15.38 3.27 8.45
N GLY A 407 -15.32 4.47 7.92
CA GLY A 407 -14.14 5.34 8.01
C GLY A 407 -13.72 5.58 9.46
N SER A 408 -14.67 5.70 10.38
CA SER A 408 -14.43 5.88 11.81
C SER A 408 -13.76 4.67 12.49
N SER A 409 -13.98 3.45 11.99
CA SER A 409 -13.41 2.21 12.55
C SER A 409 -12.14 1.76 11.82
N LEU A 410 -11.81 2.39 10.69
CA LEU A 410 -10.73 1.96 9.80
C LEU A 410 -9.38 1.86 10.51
N PHE A 411 -9.08 2.80 11.42
CA PHE A 411 -7.87 2.78 12.24
C PHE A 411 -7.81 1.55 13.15
N GLY A 412 -8.89 1.24 13.86
CA GLY A 412 -8.98 0.05 14.70
C GLY A 412 -8.90 -1.27 13.92
N LEU A 413 -9.12 -1.22 12.61
CA LEU A 413 -9.07 -2.37 11.70
C LEU A 413 -7.80 -2.40 10.83
N CYS A 414 -6.80 -1.54 11.08
CA CYS A 414 -5.56 -1.50 10.30
C CYS A 414 -4.86 -2.86 10.19
N ASP A 415 -4.85 -3.68 11.25
CA ASP A 415 -4.27 -5.02 11.20
C ASP A 415 -5.05 -5.97 10.27
N ARG A 416 -6.38 -5.84 10.20
CA ARG A 416 -7.23 -6.60 9.26
C ARG A 416 -7.03 -6.09 7.83
N LEU A 417 -6.92 -4.79 7.64
CA LEU A 417 -6.57 -4.20 6.34
C LEU A 417 -5.23 -4.74 5.83
N ALA A 418 -4.19 -4.67 6.66
CA ALA A 418 -2.86 -5.16 6.31
C ALA A 418 -2.88 -6.66 5.95
N ARG A 419 -3.64 -7.49 6.67
CA ARG A 419 -3.82 -8.91 6.32
C ARG A 419 -4.51 -9.10 4.97
N GLY A 420 -5.57 -8.35 4.68
CA GLY A 420 -6.25 -8.43 3.38
C GLY A 420 -5.37 -7.98 2.22
N LEU A 421 -4.55 -6.95 2.44
CA LEU A 421 -3.58 -6.47 1.46
C LEU A 421 -2.46 -7.49 1.22
N ALA A 422 -2.06 -8.22 2.26
CA ALA A 422 -1.05 -9.28 2.15
C ALA A 422 -1.60 -10.63 1.64
N PHE A 423 -2.92 -10.81 1.55
CA PHE A 423 -3.53 -12.04 1.04
C PHE A 423 -3.06 -12.32 -0.40
N SER A 424 -2.73 -13.56 -0.75
CA SER A 424 -2.18 -13.87 -2.09
C SER A 424 -3.21 -13.78 -3.22
N GLY A 425 -4.50 -13.80 -2.91
CA GLY A 425 -5.59 -13.73 -3.88
C GLY A 425 -6.23 -12.34 -4.00
N PRO A 426 -7.38 -12.25 -4.70
CA PRO A 426 -8.14 -11.02 -4.79
C PRO A 426 -8.64 -10.57 -3.41
N ALA A 427 -8.72 -9.26 -3.20
CA ALA A 427 -9.29 -8.68 -1.99
C ALA A 427 -10.23 -7.52 -2.30
N LEU A 428 -11.33 -7.42 -1.57
CA LEU A 428 -12.32 -6.34 -1.62
C LEU A 428 -12.41 -5.64 -0.28
N PHE A 429 -12.25 -4.31 -0.31
CA PHE A 429 -12.41 -3.42 0.84
C PHE A 429 -13.56 -2.47 0.55
N SER A 430 -14.69 -2.65 1.21
CA SER A 430 -15.84 -1.74 1.12
C SER A 430 -15.81 -0.79 2.30
N VAL A 431 -15.54 0.50 2.04
CA VAL A 431 -15.37 1.50 3.11
C VAL A 431 -16.43 2.59 2.99
N PHE A 432 -17.18 2.82 4.07
CA PHE A 432 -18.10 3.95 4.15
C PHE A 432 -17.41 5.17 4.77
N SER A 433 -17.15 6.22 3.99
CA SER A 433 -16.41 7.40 4.46
C SER A 433 -17.27 8.34 5.32
N GLY A 434 -18.59 8.37 5.11
CA GLY A 434 -19.49 9.34 5.75
C GLY A 434 -19.34 10.77 5.25
N ALA A 435 -18.52 11.01 4.21
CA ALA A 435 -18.26 12.32 3.65
C ALA A 435 -19.29 12.73 2.58
N SER A 436 -20.58 12.62 2.92
CA SER A 436 -21.71 12.95 2.03
C SER A 436 -21.89 14.46 1.78
N GLY A 437 -21.15 15.31 2.49
CA GLY A 437 -21.23 16.77 2.34
C GLY A 437 -22.35 17.43 3.16
N GLY A 438 -22.96 16.70 4.11
CA GLY A 438 -23.89 17.27 5.09
C GLY A 438 -23.19 18.07 6.19
N ASP A 439 -23.98 18.68 7.07
CA ASP A 439 -23.51 19.56 8.17
C ASP A 439 -22.69 18.84 9.26
N LEU A 440 -22.74 17.50 9.30
CA LEU A 440 -22.00 16.69 10.26
C LEU A 440 -20.63 16.28 9.69
N ALA A 441 -19.61 16.32 10.55
CA ALA A 441 -18.28 15.82 10.21
C ALA A 441 -18.32 14.34 9.81
N ALA A 442 -17.54 13.97 8.79
CA ALA A 442 -17.56 12.64 8.20
C ALA A 442 -17.33 11.51 9.22
N TYR A 443 -16.47 11.72 10.21
CA TYR A 443 -16.28 10.78 11.33
C TYR A 443 -17.58 10.43 12.06
N LEU A 444 -18.41 11.43 12.40
CA LEU A 444 -19.65 11.21 13.14
C LEU A 444 -20.67 10.48 12.28
N THR A 445 -20.79 10.85 11.00
CA THR A 445 -21.66 10.17 10.04
C THR A 445 -21.24 8.71 9.88
N ALA A 446 -19.94 8.43 9.72
CA ALA A 446 -19.41 7.08 9.61
C ALA A 446 -19.59 6.26 10.90
N ALA A 447 -19.40 6.86 12.07
CA ALA A 447 -19.63 6.22 13.37
C ALA A 447 -21.12 5.90 13.59
N ALA A 448 -22.01 6.86 13.31
CA ALA A 448 -23.45 6.65 13.41
C ALA A 448 -23.93 5.53 12.47
N ALA A 449 -23.41 5.45 11.25
CA ALA A 449 -23.73 4.39 10.31
C ALA A 449 -23.32 2.99 10.81
N ALA A 450 -22.17 2.88 11.48
CA ALA A 450 -21.71 1.63 12.09
C ALA A 450 -22.59 1.24 13.29
N GLU A 451 -22.83 2.17 14.22
CA GLU A 451 -23.62 1.93 15.44
C GLU A 451 -25.09 1.62 15.14
N SER A 452 -25.67 2.31 14.15
CA SER A 452 -27.05 2.06 13.68
C SER A 452 -27.18 0.80 12.81
N ARG A 453 -26.06 0.14 12.46
CA ARG A 453 -25.98 -0.98 11.52
C ARG A 453 -26.48 -0.64 10.10
N ALA A 454 -26.54 0.64 9.76
CA ALA A 454 -26.82 1.09 8.39
C ALA A 454 -25.67 0.70 7.45
N PHE A 455 -24.43 0.65 7.97
CA PHE A 455 -23.28 0.09 7.29
C PHE A 455 -22.55 -0.90 8.23
N PRO A 456 -22.82 -2.22 8.13
CA PRO A 456 -22.22 -3.20 9.04
C PRO A 456 -20.71 -3.33 8.80
N ALA A 457 -19.96 -3.65 9.85
CA ALA A 457 -18.51 -3.88 9.83
C ALA A 457 -18.15 -5.33 10.18
#